data_AF-A0A2L0S2C1-F1
#
_entry.id   AF-A0A2L0S2C1-F1
#
_cell.length_a   1.000
_cell.length_b   1.000
_cell.length_c   1.000
_cell.angle_alpha   90.00
_cell.angle_beta   90.00
_cell.angle_gamma   90.00
#
_symmetry.space_group_name_H-M   'P 1'
#
loop_
_entity.id
_entity.type
_entity.pdbx_description
1 polymer ?
#
loop_
_entity_poly.entity_id
_entity_poly.type
_entity_poly.pdbx_seq_one_letter_code
_entity_poly.pdbx_strand_id
1 'polypeptide(L)'
;MSDNRFKIVFDGTLLPGVESTTAKLNLAELFKSDVEAIEKLFTGRPVALKRDLSRPDAETYLTALKNAGVDARIEAEQPVAFNLAETHETGSSASDYSNSAASPYAPPRAAVGDDLPEYSTLKVFTIHGRIGRLRYLAWTLALTVAMLVAGGIISTVGFAVATASPTVAIILGSLLGFALFVALVVVSVQIGVQRLHDLGWSGWLYLLNLVPLVNSIFPLLLLVLPGNTGANQYGAPPPRNSTAVKILASLWLAFIPLMLIVVVTLGMNGYLDQLEANMGSGYESSSITTDEDADQSVIDEQEAAPSADDAAEPVDSPEQ
;
A
#
# COMPACT_ATOMS: atom_id res chain seq x y z
N MET A 1 21.36 -24.31 -35.62
CA MET A 1 20.83 -25.44 -36.41
C MET A 1 19.80 -26.11 -35.51
N SER A 2 18.54 -26.21 -35.94
CA SER A 2 17.51 -26.90 -35.18
C SER A 2 17.78 -28.39 -35.26
N ASP A 3 18.28 -28.97 -34.17
CA ASP A 3 18.47 -30.42 -34.09
C ASP A 3 17.09 -31.08 -34.08
N ASN A 4 16.67 -31.61 -35.23
CA ASN A 4 15.43 -32.38 -35.34
C ASN A 4 15.51 -33.55 -34.36
N ARG A 5 14.65 -33.55 -33.35
CA ARG A 5 14.50 -34.66 -32.40
C ARG A 5 13.50 -35.66 -32.96
N PHE A 6 13.71 -36.94 -32.69
CA PHE A 6 12.89 -38.04 -33.18
C PHE A 6 12.32 -38.84 -32.03
N LYS A 7 11.13 -39.41 -32.24
CA LYS A 7 10.51 -40.38 -31.33
C LYS A 7 10.30 -41.71 -32.06
N ILE A 8 10.32 -42.80 -31.32
CA ILE A 8 10.03 -44.14 -31.84
C ILE A 8 8.64 -44.54 -31.39
N VAL A 9 7.79 -44.87 -32.36
CA VAL A 9 6.40 -45.25 -32.15
C VAL A 9 6.22 -46.72 -32.49
N PHE A 10 5.53 -47.43 -31.59
CA PHE A 10 5.16 -48.83 -31.72
C PHE A 10 3.65 -48.95 -31.59
N ASP A 11 3.00 -49.66 -32.50
CA ASP A 11 1.53 -49.78 -32.57
C ASP A 11 1.00 -51.18 -32.26
N GLY A 12 1.84 -52.06 -31.71
CA GLY A 12 1.44 -53.43 -31.36
C GLY A 12 1.61 -54.43 -32.50
N THR A 13 2.16 -54.02 -33.65
CA THR A 13 2.33 -54.88 -34.83
C THR A 13 3.63 -55.69 -34.79
N LEU A 14 3.54 -56.95 -35.21
CA LEU A 14 4.67 -57.90 -35.21
C LEU A 14 5.18 -58.12 -36.62
N LEU A 15 6.48 -58.43 -36.75
CA LEU A 15 7.05 -58.78 -38.04
C LEU A 15 6.54 -60.17 -38.51
N PRO A 16 6.39 -60.39 -39.84
CA PRO A 16 5.94 -61.67 -40.37
C PRO A 16 6.81 -62.84 -39.89
N GLY A 17 6.18 -63.86 -39.30
CA GLY A 17 6.87 -65.07 -38.83
C GLY A 17 7.32 -65.07 -37.37
N VAL A 18 7.03 -64.02 -36.59
CA VAL A 18 7.33 -63.97 -35.15
C VAL A 18 6.07 -64.23 -34.31
N GLU A 19 6.16 -65.16 -33.37
CA GLU A 19 5.08 -65.45 -32.43
C GLU A 19 4.97 -64.37 -31.35
N SER A 20 3.73 -64.01 -30.97
CA SER A 20 3.43 -62.95 -29.98
C SER A 20 4.14 -63.17 -28.64
N THR A 21 4.21 -64.41 -28.16
CA THR A 21 4.88 -64.78 -26.92
C THR A 21 6.39 -64.47 -26.97
N THR A 22 7.04 -64.84 -28.08
CA THR A 22 8.48 -64.64 -28.31
C THR A 22 8.82 -63.15 -28.45
N ALA A 23 7.98 -62.38 -29.15
CA ALA A 23 8.17 -60.94 -29.28
C ALA A 23 8.04 -60.19 -27.95
N LYS A 24 7.08 -60.58 -27.10
CA LYS A 24 6.91 -60.00 -25.74
C LYS A 24 8.13 -60.27 -24.87
N LEU A 25 8.68 -61.48 -24.91
CA LEU A 25 9.90 -61.85 -24.16
C LEU A 25 11.12 -61.07 -24.63
N ASN A 26 11.36 -61.00 -25.94
CA ASN A 26 12.48 -60.24 -26.51
C ASN A 26 12.39 -58.74 -26.21
N LEU A 27 11.18 -58.17 -26.21
CA LEU A 27 10.95 -56.78 -25.82
C LEU A 27 11.20 -56.54 -24.33
N ALA A 28 10.74 -57.46 -23.47
CA ALA A 28 10.98 -57.39 -22.04
C ALA A 28 12.49 -57.41 -21.72
N GLU A 29 13.25 -58.25 -22.42
CA GLU A 29 14.71 -58.28 -22.32
C GLU A 29 15.36 -56.98 -22.84
N LEU A 30 14.94 -56.50 -24.01
CA LEU A 30 15.50 -55.29 -24.63
C LEU A 30 15.32 -54.04 -23.75
N PHE A 31 14.13 -53.88 -23.14
CA PHE A 31 13.82 -52.76 -22.26
C PHE A 31 14.16 -53.00 -20.79
N LYS A 32 14.63 -54.19 -20.44
CA LYS A 32 14.82 -54.63 -19.04
C LYS A 32 13.57 -54.40 -18.18
N SER A 33 12.40 -54.72 -18.75
CA SER A 33 11.09 -54.57 -18.11
C SER A 33 10.45 -55.93 -17.88
N ASP A 34 9.44 -55.97 -17.01
CA ASP A 34 8.53 -57.08 -16.83
C ASP A 34 7.64 -57.32 -18.07
N VAL A 35 7.31 -58.60 -18.30
CA VAL A 35 6.45 -59.03 -19.43
C VAL A 35 5.04 -58.44 -19.33
N GLU A 36 4.54 -58.19 -18.10
CA GLU A 36 3.23 -57.57 -17.85
C GLU A 36 3.17 -56.09 -18.29
N ALA A 37 4.23 -55.31 -18.07
CA ALA A 37 4.30 -53.94 -18.58
C ALA A 37 4.38 -53.89 -20.11
N ILE A 38 5.13 -54.83 -20.72
CA ILE A 38 5.22 -54.93 -22.18
C ILE A 38 3.86 -55.33 -22.78
N GLU A 39 3.10 -56.21 -22.15
CA GLU A 39 1.76 -56.60 -22.61
C GLU A 39 0.81 -55.40 -22.71
N LYS A 40 0.92 -54.42 -21.81
CA LYS A 40 0.14 -53.16 -21.85
C LYS A 40 0.49 -52.27 -23.05
N LEU A 41 1.59 -52.52 -23.75
CA LEU A 41 1.97 -51.80 -24.97
C LEU A 41 1.31 -52.40 -26.22
N PHE A 42 0.85 -53.65 -26.17
CA PHE A 42 0.13 -54.33 -27.26
C PHE A 42 -1.36 -53.99 -27.27
N THR A 43 -1.71 -52.71 -27.17
CA THR A 43 -3.11 -52.23 -27.16
C THR A 43 -3.64 -51.91 -28.56
N GLY A 44 -2.83 -52.09 -29.61
CA GLY A 44 -3.16 -51.74 -31.00
C GLY A 44 -3.18 -50.23 -31.28
N ARG A 45 -2.83 -49.39 -30.30
CA ARG A 45 -2.71 -47.94 -30.44
C ARG A 45 -1.22 -47.56 -30.51
N PRO A 46 -0.86 -46.52 -31.28
CA PRO A 46 0.52 -46.06 -31.35
C PRO A 46 1.00 -45.52 -30.00
N VAL A 47 1.98 -46.18 -29.39
CA VAL A 47 2.65 -45.80 -28.15
C VAL A 47 4.09 -45.37 -28.46
N ALA A 48 4.50 -44.24 -27.88
CA ALA A 48 5.89 -43.78 -27.99
C ALA A 48 6.76 -44.53 -26.97
N LEU A 49 7.69 -45.37 -27.45
CA LEU A 49 8.61 -46.14 -26.60
C LEU A 49 9.74 -45.27 -26.06
N LYS A 50 10.28 -44.37 -26.90
CA LYS A 50 11.35 -43.45 -26.54
C LYS A 50 11.21 -42.16 -27.35
N ARG A 51 11.44 -41.04 -26.68
CA ARG A 51 11.32 -39.67 -27.22
C ARG A 51 12.66 -38.98 -27.18
N ASP A 52 12.74 -37.83 -27.85
CA ASP A 52 13.88 -36.93 -27.73
C ASP A 52 15.21 -37.59 -28.18
N LEU A 53 15.19 -38.34 -29.28
CA LEU A 53 16.35 -39.03 -29.84
C LEU A 53 17.00 -38.23 -30.96
N SER A 54 18.33 -38.33 -31.07
CA SER A 54 19.04 -37.91 -32.28
C SER A 54 18.77 -38.92 -33.41
N ARG A 55 18.97 -38.53 -34.67
CA ARG A 55 18.80 -39.44 -35.82
C ARG A 55 19.61 -40.74 -35.73
N PRO A 56 20.94 -40.72 -35.42
CA PRO A 56 21.72 -41.95 -35.31
C PRO A 56 21.27 -42.84 -34.15
N ASP A 57 20.83 -42.25 -33.03
CA ASP A 57 20.30 -43.03 -31.90
C ASP A 57 18.97 -43.69 -32.28
N ALA A 58 18.07 -42.96 -32.95
CA ALA A 58 16.78 -43.47 -33.39
C ALA A 58 16.91 -44.67 -34.35
N GLU A 59 17.87 -44.64 -35.26
CA GLU A 59 18.18 -45.75 -36.18
C GLU A 59 18.73 -46.98 -35.43
N THR A 60 19.56 -46.75 -34.40
CA THR A 60 20.10 -47.82 -33.53
C THR A 60 18.97 -48.52 -32.77
N TYR A 61 18.06 -47.76 -32.17
CA TYR A 61 16.90 -48.31 -31.47
C TYR A 61 15.91 -49.01 -32.41
N LEU A 62 15.69 -48.48 -33.62
CA LEU A 62 14.86 -49.14 -34.64
C LEU A 62 15.43 -50.52 -35.02
N THR A 63 16.74 -50.61 -35.16
CA THR A 63 17.43 -51.88 -35.47
C THR A 63 17.27 -52.90 -34.35
N ALA A 64 17.39 -52.46 -33.09
CA ALA A 64 17.17 -53.33 -31.93
C ALA A 64 15.72 -53.84 -31.85
N LEU A 65 14.73 -52.99 -32.16
CA LEU A 65 13.31 -53.37 -32.16
C LEU A 65 12.97 -54.36 -33.29
N LYS A 66 13.55 -54.19 -34.49
CA LYS A 66 13.41 -55.17 -35.58
C LYS A 66 13.99 -56.53 -35.21
N ASN A 67 15.16 -56.55 -34.56
CA ASN A 67 15.78 -57.78 -34.08
C ASN A 67 14.94 -58.46 -32.98
N ALA A 68 14.18 -57.67 -32.20
CA ALA A 68 13.22 -58.20 -31.23
C ALA A 68 11.93 -58.74 -31.86
N GLY A 69 11.74 -58.57 -33.18
CA GLY A 69 10.61 -59.12 -33.94
C GLY A 69 9.39 -58.19 -34.06
N VAL A 70 9.61 -56.89 -33.90
CA VAL A 70 8.54 -55.89 -33.72
C VAL A 70 8.63 -54.80 -34.80
N ASP A 71 7.50 -54.39 -35.36
CA ASP A 71 7.46 -53.29 -36.33
C ASP A 71 7.28 -51.95 -35.62
N ALA A 72 8.31 -51.10 -35.70
CA ALA A 72 8.34 -49.78 -35.09
C ALA A 72 8.73 -48.75 -36.14
N ARG A 73 8.28 -47.50 -35.96
CA ARG A 73 8.54 -46.41 -36.90
C ARG A 73 9.17 -45.20 -36.21
N ILE A 74 10.02 -44.49 -36.95
CA ILE A 74 10.60 -43.23 -36.51
C ILE A 74 9.68 -42.10 -36.96
N GLU A 75 9.23 -41.27 -36.02
CA GLU A 75 8.46 -40.06 -36.30
C GLU A 75 9.28 -38.83 -35.86
N ALA A 76 9.26 -37.77 -36.66
CA ALA A 76 9.88 -36.50 -36.29
C ALA A 76 9.07 -35.86 -35.15
N GLU A 77 9.73 -35.54 -34.05
CA GLU A 77 9.15 -34.82 -32.92
C GLU A 77 9.36 -33.33 -33.17
N GLN A 78 8.30 -32.62 -33.56
CA GLN A 78 8.35 -31.16 -33.61
C GLN A 78 8.60 -30.66 -32.17
N PRO A 79 9.60 -29.79 -31.95
CA PRO A 79 9.80 -29.22 -30.63
C PRO A 79 8.51 -28.50 -30.24
N VAL A 80 7.91 -28.94 -29.13
CA VAL A 80 6.81 -28.22 -28.50
C VAL A 80 7.40 -26.90 -28.01
N ALA A 81 7.38 -25.89 -28.88
CA ALA A 81 7.55 -24.52 -28.46
C ALA A 81 6.34 -24.24 -27.56
N PHE A 82 6.56 -24.09 -26.26
CA PHE A 82 5.58 -23.52 -25.36
C PHE A 82 5.39 -22.04 -25.74
N ASN A 83 4.69 -21.80 -26.85
CA ASN A 83 4.20 -20.50 -27.23
C ASN A 83 2.89 -20.27 -26.47
N LEU A 84 2.90 -19.29 -25.58
CA LEU A 84 1.75 -18.86 -24.78
C LEU A 84 0.67 -18.14 -25.62
N ALA A 85 0.71 -18.26 -26.94
CA ALA A 85 -0.04 -17.43 -27.89
C ALA A 85 -0.94 -18.22 -28.85
N GLU A 86 -1.12 -19.53 -28.65
CA GLU A 86 -1.94 -20.33 -29.55
C GLU A 86 -2.99 -21.14 -28.78
N THR A 87 -3.91 -20.42 -28.12
CA THR A 87 -5.27 -20.92 -27.99
C THR A 87 -5.86 -20.97 -29.40
N HIS A 88 -5.85 -22.15 -30.02
CA HIS A 88 -6.75 -22.40 -31.14
C HIS A 88 -8.18 -22.16 -30.62
N GLU A 89 -8.73 -21.00 -30.96
CA GLU A 89 -10.16 -20.77 -31.01
C GLU A 89 -10.74 -21.79 -31.98
N THR A 90 -11.02 -22.98 -31.46
CA THR A 90 -12.05 -23.81 -32.06
C THR A 90 -13.32 -23.04 -31.79
N GLY A 91 -13.89 -22.43 -32.83
CA GLY A 91 -15.14 -21.68 -32.76
C GLY A 91 -16.18 -22.47 -31.99
N SER A 92 -16.31 -22.16 -30.71
CA SER A 92 -17.35 -22.66 -29.85
C SER A 92 -18.39 -21.57 -29.86
N SER A 93 -19.42 -21.78 -30.68
CA SER A 93 -20.69 -21.08 -30.58
C SER A 93 -21.05 -20.97 -29.11
N ALA A 94 -21.00 -19.74 -28.60
CA ALA A 94 -21.38 -19.38 -27.25
C ALA A 94 -22.91 -19.51 -27.12
N SER A 95 -23.40 -20.75 -27.06
CA SER A 95 -24.79 -21.07 -26.75
C SER A 95 -24.98 -22.58 -26.55
N ASP A 96 -24.28 -23.21 -25.60
CA ASP A 96 -24.73 -24.50 -25.04
C ASP A 96 -24.04 -24.94 -23.73
N TYR A 97 -23.76 -24.00 -22.81
CA TYR A 97 -23.21 -24.34 -21.49
C TYR A 97 -24.26 -24.82 -20.47
N SER A 98 -25.52 -25.07 -20.88
CA SER A 98 -26.55 -25.53 -19.94
C SER A 98 -26.65 -27.05 -19.78
N ASN A 99 -26.00 -27.87 -20.61
CA ASN A 99 -26.03 -29.33 -20.41
C ASN A 99 -24.85 -30.06 -21.04
N SER A 100 -23.90 -30.48 -20.20
CA SER A 100 -23.18 -31.75 -20.39
C SER A 100 -22.58 -32.21 -19.07
N ALA A 101 -23.24 -33.22 -18.50
CA ALA A 101 -22.79 -34.17 -17.48
C ALA A 101 -21.48 -33.82 -16.73
N ALA A 102 -21.63 -33.17 -15.58
CA ALA A 102 -20.60 -33.16 -14.56
C ALA A 102 -20.28 -34.61 -14.16
N SER A 103 -19.01 -35.02 -14.28
CA SER A 103 -18.56 -36.29 -13.70
C SER A 103 -18.94 -36.32 -12.20
N PRO A 104 -19.54 -37.42 -11.68
CA PRO A 104 -19.99 -37.52 -10.28
C PRO A 104 -18.89 -37.32 -9.22
N TYR A 105 -17.62 -37.34 -9.63
CA TYR A 105 -16.46 -37.15 -8.78
C TYR A 105 -15.64 -35.90 -9.15
N ALA A 106 -16.20 -34.98 -9.95
CA ALA A 106 -15.53 -33.72 -10.23
C ALA A 106 -15.41 -32.91 -8.93
N PRO A 107 -14.19 -32.55 -8.49
CA PRO A 107 -14.04 -31.66 -7.35
C PRO A 107 -14.74 -30.33 -7.65
N PRO A 108 -15.38 -29.69 -6.66
CA PRO A 108 -16.00 -28.39 -6.85
C PRO A 108 -14.95 -27.42 -7.39
N ARG A 109 -15.10 -27.00 -8.65
CA ARG A 109 -14.26 -25.95 -9.22
C ARG A 109 -14.73 -24.64 -8.59
N ALA A 110 -14.02 -24.18 -7.57
CA ALA A 110 -14.13 -22.78 -7.19
C ALA A 110 -13.75 -21.95 -8.42
N ALA A 111 -14.60 -21.01 -8.82
CA ALA A 111 -14.23 -19.98 -9.77
C ALA A 111 -13.22 -19.05 -9.07
N VAL A 112 -11.98 -19.51 -8.92
CA VAL A 112 -10.87 -18.71 -8.38
C VAL A 112 -10.31 -17.88 -9.52
N GLY A 113 -10.92 -16.71 -9.70
CA GLY A 113 -10.61 -15.78 -10.76
C GLY A 113 -11.89 -15.13 -11.23
N ASP A 114 -12.40 -14.18 -10.46
CA ASP A 114 -13.24 -13.17 -11.07
C ASP A 114 -12.42 -12.56 -12.22
N ASP A 115 -13.04 -12.38 -13.39
CA ASP A 115 -12.50 -11.64 -14.53
C ASP A 115 -12.35 -10.17 -14.12
N LEU A 116 -11.41 -9.90 -13.23
CA LEU A 116 -11.12 -8.56 -12.77
C LEU A 116 -10.41 -7.82 -13.90
N PRO A 117 -10.85 -6.59 -14.24
CA PRO A 117 -10.17 -5.81 -15.24
C PRO A 117 -8.71 -5.62 -14.84
N GLU A 118 -7.80 -5.54 -15.82
CA GLU A 118 -6.35 -5.36 -15.55
C GLU A 118 -6.07 -4.16 -14.64
N TYR A 119 -6.89 -3.11 -14.74
CA TYR A 119 -6.81 -1.92 -13.90
C TYR A 119 -8.18 -1.46 -13.37
N SER A 120 -8.17 -0.90 -12.16
CA SER A 120 -9.38 -0.34 -11.54
C SER A 120 -9.70 1.07 -12.04
N THR A 121 -10.99 1.42 -12.07
CA THR A 121 -11.43 2.79 -12.38
C THR A 121 -11.14 3.73 -11.22
N LEU A 122 -10.65 4.94 -11.52
CA LEU A 122 -10.30 5.93 -10.50
C LEU A 122 -11.53 6.71 -10.04
N LYS A 123 -11.95 6.50 -8.81
CA LYS A 123 -13.03 7.25 -8.15
C LYS A 123 -12.47 7.86 -6.88
N VAL A 124 -12.22 9.17 -6.88
CA VAL A 124 -11.52 9.83 -5.76
C VAL A 124 -12.46 10.15 -4.60
N PHE A 125 -13.71 10.50 -4.89
CA PHE A 125 -14.71 10.88 -3.88
C PHE A 125 -15.50 9.68 -3.33
N THR A 126 -14.81 8.57 -3.08
CA THR A 126 -15.40 7.36 -2.51
C THR A 126 -14.38 6.65 -1.61
N ILE A 127 -14.84 5.70 -0.82
CA ILE A 127 -13.99 4.81 -0.02
C ILE A 127 -13.63 3.52 -0.76
N HIS A 128 -14.27 3.25 -1.90
CA HIS A 128 -14.06 2.02 -2.67
C HIS A 128 -12.93 2.17 -3.67
N GLY A 129 -12.14 1.11 -3.83
CA GLY A 129 -11.03 1.07 -4.79
C GLY A 129 -9.69 1.46 -4.18
N ARG A 130 -8.73 1.75 -5.07
CA ARG A 130 -7.30 1.85 -4.79
C ARG A 130 -6.68 3.00 -5.57
N ILE A 131 -5.82 3.79 -4.94
CA ILE A 131 -5.30 5.03 -5.56
C ILE A 131 -3.79 5.01 -5.86
N GLY A 132 -2.98 4.25 -5.12
CA GLY A 132 -1.53 4.22 -5.28
C GLY A 132 -0.80 5.39 -4.60
N ARG A 133 0.48 5.19 -4.25
CA ARG A 133 1.28 6.17 -3.47
C ARG A 133 1.48 7.53 -4.16
N LEU A 134 1.69 7.54 -5.48
CA LEU A 134 1.94 8.79 -6.21
C LEU A 134 0.69 9.66 -6.34
N ARG A 135 -0.48 9.05 -6.57
CA ARG A 135 -1.74 9.80 -6.56
C ARG A 135 -2.12 10.24 -5.16
N TYR A 136 -1.83 9.42 -4.14
CA TYR A 136 -1.98 9.83 -2.74
C TYR A 136 -1.17 11.09 -2.41
N LEU A 137 0.11 11.15 -2.79
CA LEU A 137 0.94 12.36 -2.72
C LEU A 137 0.32 13.55 -3.47
N ALA A 138 -0.09 13.35 -4.73
CA ALA A 138 -0.63 14.43 -5.54
C ALA A 138 -1.93 15.02 -4.96
N TRP A 139 -2.82 14.17 -4.45
CA TRP A 139 -4.08 14.62 -3.86
C TRP A 139 -3.91 15.22 -2.47
N THR A 140 -2.96 14.75 -1.67
CA THR A 140 -2.64 15.38 -0.36
C THR A 140 -2.04 16.77 -0.54
N LEU A 141 -1.21 16.98 -1.58
CA LEU A 141 -0.81 18.33 -2.01
C LEU A 141 -2.03 19.16 -2.44
N ALA A 142 -2.89 18.64 -3.30
CA ALA A 142 -4.06 19.38 -3.79
C ALA A 142 -4.99 19.82 -2.65
N LEU A 143 -5.24 18.93 -1.68
CA LEU A 143 -6.01 19.25 -0.48
C LEU A 143 -5.32 20.30 0.39
N THR A 144 -4.00 20.21 0.56
CA THR A 144 -3.24 21.19 1.34
C THR A 144 -3.29 22.57 0.68
N VAL A 145 -3.06 22.65 -0.64
CA VAL A 145 -3.15 23.91 -1.38
C VAL A 145 -4.57 24.48 -1.33
N ALA A 146 -5.60 23.63 -1.49
CA ALA A 146 -6.98 24.06 -1.36
C ALA A 146 -7.28 24.62 0.05
N MET A 147 -6.78 23.97 1.11
CA MET A 147 -6.88 24.45 2.49
C MET A 147 -6.22 25.82 2.66
N LEU A 148 -4.99 25.99 2.16
CA LEU A 148 -4.24 27.24 2.29
C LEU A 148 -4.90 28.39 1.53
N VAL A 149 -5.34 28.13 0.29
CA VAL A 149 -5.99 29.16 -0.54
C VAL A 149 -7.35 29.53 0.05
N ALA A 150 -8.23 28.56 0.30
CA ALA A 150 -9.57 28.84 0.83
C ALA A 150 -9.50 29.42 2.25
N GLY A 151 -8.65 28.86 3.12
CA GLY A 151 -8.41 29.38 4.47
C GLY A 151 -7.80 30.78 4.47
N GLY A 152 -6.87 31.06 3.54
CA GLY A 152 -6.29 32.40 3.34
C GLY A 152 -7.34 33.43 2.90
N ILE A 153 -8.24 33.05 1.98
CA ILE A 153 -9.37 33.91 1.57
C ILE A 153 -10.30 34.18 2.75
N ILE A 154 -10.70 33.14 3.49
CA ILE A 154 -11.56 33.28 4.68
C ILE A 154 -10.92 34.21 5.71
N SER A 155 -9.61 34.05 5.96
CA SER A 155 -8.87 34.88 6.92
C SER A 155 -8.75 36.32 6.46
N THR A 156 -8.48 36.55 5.17
CA THR A 156 -8.37 37.90 4.59
C THR A 156 -9.71 38.65 4.65
N VAL A 157 -10.80 37.98 4.26
CA VAL A 157 -12.15 38.55 4.36
C VAL A 157 -12.54 38.75 5.83
N GLY A 158 -12.24 37.78 6.70
CA GLY A 158 -12.46 37.89 8.14
C GLY A 158 -11.77 39.09 8.75
N PHE A 159 -10.51 39.35 8.38
CA PHE A 159 -9.77 40.53 8.83
C PHE A 159 -10.43 41.84 8.37
N ALA A 160 -10.88 41.91 7.12
CA ALA A 160 -11.61 43.08 6.62
C ALA A 160 -12.95 43.31 7.36
N VAL A 161 -13.68 42.26 7.70
CA VAL A 161 -14.91 42.37 8.51
C VAL A 161 -14.61 42.77 9.95
N ALA A 162 -13.48 42.33 10.49
CA ALA A 162 -13.07 42.61 11.87
C ALA A 162 -12.85 44.10 12.11
N THR A 163 -12.52 44.89 11.08
CA THR A 163 -12.38 46.35 11.22
C THR A 163 -13.72 47.04 11.52
N ALA A 164 -14.85 46.43 11.15
CA ALA A 164 -16.19 46.94 11.45
C ALA A 164 -16.79 46.28 12.70
N SER A 165 -16.64 44.95 12.84
CA SER A 165 -17.12 44.21 14.01
C SER A 165 -16.27 42.96 14.25
N PRO A 166 -15.38 42.99 15.26
CA PRO A 166 -14.52 41.84 15.59
C PRO A 166 -15.33 40.58 15.94
N THR A 167 -16.44 40.72 16.68
CA THR A 167 -17.29 39.59 17.08
C THR A 167 -17.90 38.88 15.88
N VAL A 168 -18.41 39.64 14.90
CA VAL A 168 -19.00 39.06 13.68
C VAL A 168 -17.95 38.34 12.84
N ALA A 169 -16.75 38.93 12.71
CA ALA A 169 -15.65 38.32 11.99
C ALA A 169 -15.23 36.97 12.58
N ILE A 170 -15.12 36.90 13.92
CA ILE A 170 -14.75 35.65 14.62
C ILE A 170 -15.82 34.58 14.39
N ILE A 171 -17.11 34.91 14.54
CA ILE A 171 -18.20 33.94 14.38
C ILE A 171 -18.26 33.41 12.94
N LEU A 172 -18.26 34.31 11.94
CA LEU A 172 -18.35 33.91 10.53
C LEU A 172 -17.09 33.17 10.07
N GLY A 173 -15.91 33.68 10.44
CA GLY A 173 -14.62 33.08 10.09
C GLY A 173 -14.46 31.68 10.69
N SER A 174 -14.83 31.50 11.96
CA SER A 174 -14.78 30.18 12.61
C SER A 174 -15.79 29.20 12.04
N LEU A 175 -17.03 29.62 11.79
CA LEU A 175 -18.05 28.75 11.20
C LEU A 175 -17.64 28.28 9.79
N LEU A 176 -17.19 29.21 8.95
CA LEU A 176 -16.78 28.91 7.57
C LEU A 176 -15.48 28.11 7.54
N GLY A 177 -14.53 28.43 8.41
CA GLY A 177 -13.30 27.67 8.59
C GLY A 177 -13.54 26.25 9.06
N PHE A 178 -14.46 26.05 10.02
CA PHE A 178 -14.84 24.72 10.49
C PHE A 178 -15.54 23.92 9.40
N ALA A 179 -16.46 24.52 8.66
CA ALA A 179 -17.13 23.86 7.53
C ALA A 179 -16.12 23.42 6.45
N LEU A 180 -15.17 24.29 6.09
CA LEU A 180 -14.09 23.98 5.17
C LEU A 180 -13.23 22.82 5.68
N PHE A 181 -12.83 22.88 6.96
CA PHE A 181 -12.04 21.83 7.60
C PHE A 181 -12.73 20.48 7.53
N VAL A 182 -14.00 20.39 7.93
CA VAL A 182 -14.78 19.14 7.88
C VAL A 182 -14.87 18.61 6.45
N ALA A 183 -15.16 19.47 5.47
CA ALA A 183 -15.23 19.06 4.07
C ALA A 183 -13.91 18.45 3.57
N LEU A 184 -12.78 19.09 3.88
CA LEU A 184 -11.45 18.60 3.47
C LEU A 184 -11.02 17.35 4.24
N VAL A 185 -11.38 17.23 5.52
CA VAL A 185 -11.14 16.01 6.30
C VAL A 185 -11.88 14.83 5.70
N VAL A 186 -13.14 14.99 5.28
CA VAL A 186 -13.92 13.92 4.64
C VAL A 186 -13.21 13.43 3.37
N VAL A 187 -12.74 14.33 2.51
CA VAL A 187 -12.03 13.97 1.29
C VAL A 187 -10.67 13.33 1.60
N SER A 188 -9.94 13.85 2.60
CA SER A 188 -8.69 13.27 3.10
C SER A 188 -8.88 11.82 3.58
N VAL A 189 -9.94 11.55 4.34
CA VAL A 189 -10.30 10.21 4.82
C VAL A 189 -10.61 9.29 3.64
N GLN A 190 -11.40 9.74 2.66
CA GLN A 190 -11.72 8.93 1.47
C GLN A 190 -10.46 8.49 0.72
N ILE A 191 -9.54 9.43 0.43
CA ILE A 191 -8.28 9.15 -0.25
C ILE A 191 -7.36 8.27 0.62
N GLY A 192 -7.31 8.53 1.92
CA GLY A 192 -6.54 7.75 2.88
C GLY A 192 -6.99 6.29 2.98
N VAL A 193 -8.30 6.05 3.02
CA VAL A 193 -8.89 4.71 3.00
C VAL A 193 -8.54 3.98 1.70
N GLN A 194 -8.67 4.62 0.54
CA GLN A 194 -8.24 4.02 -0.73
C GLN A 194 -6.73 3.72 -0.78
N ARG A 195 -5.91 4.50 -0.06
CA ARG A 195 -4.48 4.23 0.05
C ARG A 195 -4.20 3.02 0.95
N LEU A 196 -4.94 2.85 2.03
CA LEU A 196 -4.87 1.65 2.88
C LEU A 196 -5.32 0.41 2.12
N HIS A 197 -6.41 0.52 1.35
CA HIS A 197 -6.87 -0.54 0.46
C HIS A 197 -5.83 -0.93 -0.58
N ASP A 198 -5.03 0.03 -1.07
CA ASP A 198 -3.93 -0.26 -1.98
C ASP A 198 -2.81 -1.09 -1.34
N LEU A 199 -2.61 -0.97 -0.02
CA LEU A 199 -1.71 -1.81 0.79
C LEU A 199 -2.36 -3.15 1.18
N GLY A 200 -3.63 -3.36 0.86
CA GLY A 200 -4.41 -4.52 1.32
C GLY A 200 -4.86 -4.43 2.78
N TRP A 201 -4.77 -3.25 3.40
CA TRP A 201 -5.16 -3.02 4.80
C TRP A 201 -6.57 -2.47 4.92
N SER A 202 -7.16 -2.62 6.10
CA SER A 202 -8.48 -2.08 6.43
C SER A 202 -8.47 -0.55 6.51
N GLY A 203 -9.48 0.09 5.91
CA GLY A 203 -9.67 1.54 5.97
C GLY A 203 -9.81 2.11 7.40
N TRP A 204 -10.23 1.29 8.36
CA TRP A 204 -10.32 1.67 9.77
C TRP A 204 -8.98 2.10 10.38
N LEU A 205 -7.85 1.60 9.84
CA LEU A 205 -6.53 2.04 10.28
C LEU A 205 -6.27 3.53 10.01
N TYR A 206 -7.07 4.19 9.16
CA TYR A 206 -6.93 5.63 8.94
C TYR A 206 -7.26 6.45 10.20
N LEU A 207 -8.02 5.90 11.15
CA LEU A 207 -8.29 6.53 12.44
C LEU A 207 -7.03 6.72 13.29
N LEU A 208 -5.93 6.03 12.98
CA LEU A 208 -4.64 6.23 13.65
C LEU A 208 -4.10 7.66 13.50
N ASN A 209 -4.55 8.41 12.48
CA ASN A 209 -4.24 9.83 12.33
C ASN A 209 -4.86 10.71 13.45
N LEU A 210 -5.81 10.19 14.24
CA LEU A 210 -6.36 10.91 15.40
C LEU A 210 -5.46 10.82 16.64
N VAL A 211 -4.47 9.92 16.65
CA VAL A 211 -3.52 9.76 17.76
C VAL A 211 -2.30 10.63 17.48
N PRO A 212 -2.00 11.69 18.26
CA PRO A 212 -1.02 12.73 17.89
C PRO A 212 0.37 12.18 17.53
N LEU A 213 0.92 11.28 18.35
CA LEU A 213 2.24 10.71 18.12
C LEU A 213 2.28 9.80 16.89
N VAL A 214 1.21 9.01 16.69
CA VAL A 214 1.09 8.10 15.54
C VAL A 214 0.85 8.89 14.25
N ASN A 215 0.09 9.97 14.30
CA ASN A 215 -0.19 10.86 13.17
C ASN A 215 1.07 11.48 12.55
N SER A 216 2.17 11.58 13.32
CA SER A 216 3.44 12.10 12.81
C SER A 216 4.19 11.08 11.94
N ILE A 217 4.01 9.78 12.19
CA ILE A 217 4.76 8.69 11.54
C ILE A 217 3.89 7.96 10.50
N PHE A 218 2.62 7.77 10.78
CA PHE A 218 1.72 6.93 9.98
C PHE A 218 1.54 7.43 8.52
N PRO A 219 1.33 8.73 8.24
CA PRO A 219 1.31 9.24 6.87
C PRO A 219 2.62 9.00 6.10
N LEU A 220 3.77 9.03 6.80
CA LEU A 220 5.08 8.72 6.20
C LEU A 220 5.17 7.23 5.82
N LEU A 221 4.61 6.33 6.63
CA LEU A 221 4.49 4.92 6.28
C LEU A 221 3.62 4.73 5.03
N LEU A 222 2.47 5.40 4.96
CA LEU A 222 1.58 5.36 3.79
C LEU A 222 2.24 5.93 2.52
N LEU A 223 3.21 6.82 2.68
CA LEU A 223 4.01 7.37 1.59
C LEU A 223 5.04 6.37 1.06
N VAL A 224 5.79 5.72 1.94
CA VAL A 224 6.96 4.91 1.60
C VAL A 224 6.58 3.50 1.14
N LEU A 225 5.59 2.86 1.77
CA LEU A 225 5.29 1.45 1.50
C LEU A 225 4.76 1.25 0.06
N PRO A 226 5.22 0.24 -0.69
CA PRO A 226 4.62 -0.11 -1.97
C PRO A 226 3.21 -0.72 -1.77
N GLY A 227 2.28 -0.42 -2.68
CA GLY A 227 0.99 -1.12 -2.74
C GLY A 227 1.10 -2.48 -3.44
N ASN A 228 0.05 -3.29 -3.35
CA ASN A 228 0.02 -4.62 -3.96
C ASN A 228 0.06 -4.52 -5.50
N THR A 229 0.91 -5.30 -6.16
CA THR A 229 1.04 -5.26 -7.63
C THR A 229 -0.10 -5.99 -8.35
N GLY A 230 -0.64 -7.03 -7.74
CA GLY A 230 -1.81 -7.77 -8.24
C GLY A 230 -3.14 -7.25 -7.72
N ALA A 231 -4.21 -7.94 -8.10
CA ALA A 231 -5.52 -7.76 -7.48
C ALA A 231 -5.46 -8.12 -5.99
N ASN A 232 -6.19 -7.37 -5.17
CA ASN A 232 -6.42 -7.68 -3.76
C ASN A 232 -7.92 -7.65 -3.46
N GLN A 233 -8.32 -7.86 -2.21
CA GLN A 233 -9.73 -7.85 -1.79
C GLN A 233 -10.49 -6.54 -2.07
N TYR A 234 -9.78 -5.45 -2.38
CA TYR A 234 -10.34 -4.15 -2.72
C TYR A 234 -10.33 -3.86 -4.24
N GLY A 235 -9.93 -4.85 -5.05
CA GLY A 235 -9.99 -4.83 -6.51
C GLY A 235 -8.64 -4.81 -7.21
N ALA A 236 -8.73 -4.63 -8.53
CA ALA A 236 -7.60 -4.55 -9.45
C ALA A 236 -6.62 -3.40 -9.08
N PRO A 237 -5.34 -3.51 -9.47
CA PRO A 237 -4.37 -2.46 -9.21
C PRO A 237 -4.76 -1.13 -9.88
N PRO A 238 -4.33 0.01 -9.31
CA PRO A 238 -4.56 1.31 -9.92
C PRO A 238 -3.83 1.42 -11.28
N PRO A 239 -4.40 2.12 -12.27
CA PRO A 239 -3.79 2.30 -13.58
C PRO A 239 -2.49 3.10 -13.48
N ARG A 240 -1.66 3.01 -14.52
CA ARG A 240 -0.37 3.72 -14.60
C ARG A 240 -0.54 5.23 -14.37
N ASN A 241 0.45 5.83 -13.68
CA ASN A 241 0.39 7.24 -13.32
C ASN A 241 0.71 8.16 -14.50
N SER A 242 -0.09 9.22 -14.68
CA SER A 242 0.16 10.26 -15.69
C SER A 242 1.36 11.13 -15.31
N THR A 243 1.87 11.90 -16.27
CA THR A 243 2.96 12.86 -16.06
C THR A 243 2.58 13.94 -15.05
N ALA A 244 1.35 14.46 -15.12
CA ALA A 244 0.83 15.42 -14.15
C ALA A 244 0.90 14.89 -12.70
N VAL A 245 0.46 13.65 -12.46
CA VAL A 245 0.55 13.03 -11.12
C VAL A 245 1.98 12.96 -10.63
N LYS A 246 2.94 12.63 -11.50
CA LYS A 246 4.37 12.58 -11.15
C LYS A 246 4.91 13.97 -10.79
N ILE A 247 4.52 15.00 -11.54
CA ILE A 247 4.91 16.39 -11.29
C ILE A 247 4.34 16.84 -9.94
N LEU A 248 3.04 16.66 -9.69
CA LEU A 248 2.42 17.02 -8.42
C LEU A 248 3.05 16.28 -7.24
N ALA A 249 3.31 14.98 -7.38
CA ALA A 249 3.97 14.20 -6.34
C ALA A 249 5.40 14.72 -6.05
N SER A 250 6.14 15.11 -7.10
CA SER A 250 7.49 15.67 -6.96
C SER A 250 7.46 17.05 -6.29
N LEU A 251 6.48 17.88 -6.66
CA LEU A 251 6.26 19.19 -6.04
C LEU A 251 5.93 19.03 -4.55
N TRP A 252 5.13 18.04 -4.18
CA TRP A 252 4.82 17.77 -2.77
C TRP A 252 6.07 17.35 -1.96
N LEU A 253 6.92 16.51 -2.54
CA LEU A 253 8.19 16.12 -1.92
C LEU A 253 9.16 17.31 -1.76
N ALA A 254 9.10 18.33 -2.62
CA ALA A 254 9.85 19.57 -2.46
C ALA A 254 9.20 20.54 -1.46
N PHE A 255 7.87 20.56 -1.40
CA PHE A 255 7.11 21.44 -0.51
C PHE A 255 7.30 21.10 0.98
N ILE A 256 7.34 19.81 1.33
CA ILE A 256 7.50 19.36 2.73
C ILE A 256 8.79 19.92 3.38
N PRO A 257 10.00 19.72 2.83
CA PRO A 257 11.22 20.26 3.44
C PRO A 257 11.25 21.79 3.41
N LEU A 258 10.73 22.42 2.35
CA LEU A 258 10.61 23.88 2.28
C LEU A 258 9.75 24.42 3.42
N MET A 259 8.58 23.85 3.66
CA MET A 259 7.70 24.26 4.77
C MET A 259 8.34 23.99 6.13
N LEU A 260 9.06 22.89 6.29
CA LEU A 260 9.78 22.60 7.53
C LEU A 260 10.82 23.68 7.83
N ILE A 261 11.60 24.10 6.82
CA ILE A 261 12.56 25.21 6.96
C ILE A 261 11.83 26.50 7.35
N VAL A 262 10.74 26.85 6.66
CA VAL A 262 9.95 28.06 6.95
C VAL A 262 9.41 28.06 8.38
N VAL A 263 8.86 26.94 8.85
CA VAL A 263 8.33 26.82 10.22
C VAL A 263 9.44 26.94 11.26
N VAL A 264 10.60 26.30 11.03
CA VAL A 264 11.75 26.39 11.94
C VAL A 264 12.31 27.82 11.99
N THR A 265 12.44 28.51 10.85
CA THR A 265 12.96 29.88 10.84
C THR A 265 12.01 30.87 11.50
N LEU A 266 10.71 30.81 11.22
CA LEU A 266 9.69 31.64 11.89
C LEU A 266 9.65 31.36 13.40
N GLY A 267 9.68 30.09 13.80
CA GLY A 267 9.66 29.69 15.21
C GLY A 267 10.93 30.10 15.97
N MET A 268 12.10 29.95 15.35
CA MET A 268 13.37 30.32 15.96
C MET A 268 13.48 31.84 16.12
N ASN A 269 13.06 32.63 15.13
CA ASN A 269 13.05 34.09 15.24
C ASN A 269 12.15 34.55 16.40
N GLY A 270 10.91 34.04 16.48
CA GLY A 270 10.02 34.39 17.59
C GLY A 270 10.55 33.94 18.97
N TYR A 271 11.29 32.83 19.04
CA TYR A 271 11.94 32.38 20.27
C TYR A 271 13.11 33.29 20.68
N LEU A 272 13.92 33.75 19.72
CA LEU A 272 15.00 34.70 19.97
C LEU A 272 14.45 36.05 20.48
N ASP A 273 13.38 36.56 19.87
CA ASP A 273 12.72 37.80 20.33
C ASP A 273 12.20 37.67 21.77
N GLN A 274 11.60 36.52 22.12
CA GLN A 274 11.15 36.25 23.49
C GLN A 274 12.31 36.15 24.49
N LEU A 275 13.42 35.53 24.10
CA LEU A 275 14.61 35.47 24.94
C LEU A 275 15.18 36.87 25.19
N GLU A 276 15.26 37.71 24.16
CA GLU A 276 15.72 39.09 24.28
C GLU A 276 14.81 39.93 25.19
N ALA A 277 13.49 39.82 25.03
CA ALA A 277 12.54 40.52 25.90
C ALA A 277 12.62 40.06 27.38
N ASN A 278 12.74 38.76 27.61
CA ASN A 278 12.89 38.21 28.96
C ASN A 278 14.25 38.56 29.59
N MET A 279 15.32 38.63 28.80
CA MET A 279 16.62 39.10 29.27
C MET A 279 16.57 40.59 29.61
N GLY A 280 16.04 41.44 28.73
CA GLY A 280 15.95 42.90 28.94
C GLY A 280 15.18 43.29 30.20
N SER A 281 14.02 42.65 30.44
CA SER A 281 13.22 42.87 31.66
C SER A 281 13.90 42.40 32.95
N GLY A 282 14.68 41.32 32.90
CA GLY A 282 15.44 40.81 34.05
C GLY A 282 16.57 41.74 34.48
N TYR A 283 17.22 42.44 33.55
CA TYR A 283 18.28 43.40 33.87
C TYR A 283 17.74 44.70 34.48
N GLU A 284 16.63 45.25 33.96
CA GLU A 284 16.00 46.45 34.55
C GLU A 284 15.43 46.18 35.96
N SER A 285 14.88 44.98 36.21
CA SER A 285 14.36 44.61 37.53
C SER A 285 15.47 44.43 38.59
N SER A 286 16.70 44.09 38.18
CA SER A 286 17.81 43.89 39.11
C SER A 286 18.59 45.18 39.41
N SER A 287 18.51 46.20 38.56
CA SER A 287 19.19 47.49 38.79
C SER A 287 18.43 48.45 39.71
N ILE A 288 17.19 48.15 40.09
CA ILE A 288 16.34 49.05 40.91
C ILE A 288 16.35 48.72 42.42
N THR A 289 17.07 47.68 42.86
CA THR A 289 17.02 47.20 44.26
C THR A 289 18.32 47.37 45.04
N THR A 290 19.31 48.13 44.56
CA THR A 290 20.65 48.17 45.21
C THR A 290 21.04 49.49 45.92
N ASP A 291 20.27 50.59 45.86
CA ASP A 291 20.74 51.87 46.44
C ASP A 291 19.69 52.68 47.25
N GLU A 292 18.87 52.07 48.12
CA GLU A 292 17.96 52.85 49.00
C GLU A 292 17.94 52.48 50.49
N ASP A 293 18.84 51.64 51.00
CA ASP A 293 18.85 51.25 52.44
C ASP A 293 20.18 51.53 53.17
N ALA A 294 20.95 52.52 52.72
CA ALA A 294 22.24 52.87 53.33
C ALA A 294 22.34 54.34 53.78
N ASP A 295 21.28 54.95 54.31
CA ASP A 295 21.44 56.21 55.06
C ASP A 295 20.30 56.50 56.05
N GLN A 296 20.23 55.78 57.17
CA GLN A 296 19.47 56.26 58.34
C GLN A 296 19.96 55.66 59.65
N SER A 297 21.14 56.09 60.10
CA SER A 297 21.58 55.85 61.48
C SER A 297 22.46 56.97 62.02
N VAL A 298 21.88 58.15 62.29
CA VAL A 298 22.48 59.14 63.20
C VAL A 298 21.37 59.89 63.96
N ILE A 299 21.15 59.44 65.20
CA ILE A 299 21.06 60.20 66.46
C ILE A 299 20.37 61.58 66.42
N ASP A 300 19.27 61.73 67.19
CA ASP A 300 19.16 62.80 68.20
C ASP A 300 18.29 62.34 69.39
N GLU A 301 18.91 62.35 70.58
CA GLU A 301 18.32 62.17 71.90
C GLU A 301 17.81 63.51 72.47
N GLN A 302 17.10 63.42 73.63
CA GLN A 302 16.56 64.46 74.53
C GLN A 302 15.15 65.00 74.18
N GLU A 303 14.14 65.09 75.07
CA GLU A 303 14.11 65.02 76.55
C GLU A 303 12.64 64.85 77.06
N ALA A 304 12.50 64.27 78.27
CA ALA A 304 11.40 64.15 79.26
C ALA A 304 10.07 64.95 79.07
N ALA A 305 8.88 64.59 79.59
CA ALA A 305 8.38 63.73 80.68
C ALA A 305 6.82 63.57 80.56
N PRO A 306 6.12 62.80 81.42
CA PRO A 306 4.83 62.16 81.13
C PRO A 306 3.58 62.89 81.69
N SER A 307 2.40 62.60 81.14
CA SER A 307 1.11 62.79 81.84
C SER A 307 0.10 61.72 81.41
N ALA A 308 -0.60 61.21 82.41
CA ALA A 308 -1.61 60.16 82.36
C ALA A 308 -3.00 60.70 81.94
N ASP A 309 -3.80 59.83 81.32
CA ASP A 309 -5.25 59.62 81.54
C ASP A 309 -5.64 58.40 80.68
N ASP A 310 -6.01 57.25 81.26
CA ASP A 310 -7.38 56.90 81.71
C ASP A 310 -8.36 56.90 80.50
N ALA A 311 -9.06 55.85 80.11
CA ALA A 311 -9.61 54.74 80.87
C ALA A 311 -9.81 53.49 79.99
N ALA A 312 -9.66 52.33 80.63
CA ALA A 312 -9.96 51.02 80.11
C ALA A 312 -11.47 50.72 80.13
N GLU A 313 -11.91 49.91 79.17
CA GLU A 313 -13.22 49.25 79.10
C GLU A 313 -13.52 48.40 80.35
N PRO A 314 -14.78 48.29 80.79
CA PRO A 314 -15.19 47.25 81.72
C PRO A 314 -15.66 45.98 81.00
N VAL A 315 -15.22 44.87 81.58
CA VAL A 315 -15.43 43.47 81.21
C VAL A 315 -16.75 42.94 81.81
N ASP A 316 -17.35 41.99 81.09
CA ASP A 316 -18.18 40.86 81.54
C ASP A 316 -19.59 41.10 82.11
N SER A 317 -20.59 40.45 81.50
CA SER A 317 -21.17 39.21 82.04
C SER A 317 -22.34 38.67 81.21
N PRO A 318 -22.64 37.36 81.30
CA PRO A 318 -23.48 36.60 80.36
C PRO A 318 -24.92 36.46 80.85
N GLU A 319 -25.86 36.08 79.98
CA GLU A 319 -26.96 35.13 80.29
C GLU A 319 -27.87 34.86 79.08
N GLN A 320 -28.06 33.55 78.82
CA GLN A 320 -29.14 32.84 78.10
C GLN A 320 -29.26 32.94 76.57
#